data_AF-A0A4R4PBQ3-F1
#
_entry.id   AF-A0A4R4PBQ3-F1
#
_cell.length_a   1.000
_cell.length_b   1.000
_cell.length_c   1.000
_cell.angle_alpha   90.00
_cell.angle_beta   90.00
_cell.angle_gamma   90.00
#
_symmetry.space_group_name_H-M   'P 1'
#
loop_
_entity.id
_entity.type
_entity.pdbx_description
1 polymer ?
#
loop_
_entity_poly.entity_id
_entity_poly.type
_entity_poly.pdbx_seq_one_letter_code
_entity_poly.pdbx_strand_id
1 'polypeptide(L)' 'MNDRARRELPAVGTTVRDARLNTIGRVVAHTCGGLWLRPLDGGCEWVACPEDVAPVRLSEALGPLVAEANRRSARPR' A
#
# COMPACT_ATOMS: atom_id res chain seq x y z
N MET A 1 -9.19 21.27 -15.37
CA MET A 1 -9.62 20.19 -16.27
C MET A 1 -8.46 19.19 -16.35
N ASN A 2 -8.66 18.00 -15.79
CA ASN A 2 -7.80 16.80 -15.82
C ASN A 2 -6.31 16.95 -15.48
N ASP A 3 -5.98 16.70 -14.21
CA ASP A 3 -4.90 15.75 -13.95
C ASP A 3 -5.51 14.61 -13.14
N ARG A 4 -5.92 13.56 -13.86
CA ARG A 4 -6.18 12.26 -13.24
C ARG A 4 -4.84 11.85 -12.68
N ALA A 5 -4.60 12.21 -11.41
CA ALA A 5 -3.43 11.82 -10.65
C ALA A 5 -3.11 10.39 -11.09
N ARG A 6 -1.99 10.22 -11.80
CA ARG A 6 -1.48 8.90 -12.15
C ARG A 6 -1.57 8.13 -10.84
N ARG A 7 -2.50 7.19 -10.73
CA ARG A 7 -2.78 6.54 -9.46
C ARG A 7 -1.61 5.61 -9.25
N GLU A 8 -0.55 6.16 -8.65
CA GLU A 8 0.69 5.47 -8.40
C GLU A 8 0.35 4.24 -7.57
N LEU A 9 0.71 3.07 -8.08
CA LEU A 9 0.44 1.82 -7.37
C LEU A 9 1.14 1.89 -6.01
N PRO A 10 0.45 1.56 -4.90
CA PRO A 10 1.06 1.54 -3.59
C PRO A 10 2.31 0.68 -3.59
N ALA A 11 3.45 1.22 -3.19
CA ALA A 11 4.72 0.50 -3.20
C ALA A 11 4.68 -0.75 -2.30
N VAL A 12 5.49 -1.76 -2.60
CA VAL A 12 5.72 -2.89 -1.71
C VAL A 12 6.14 -2.38 -0.32
N GLY A 13 5.53 -2.94 0.72
CA GLY A 13 5.68 -2.51 2.10
C GLY A 13 4.66 -1.46 2.55
N THR A 14 3.88 -0.87 1.66
CA THR A 14 2.82 0.10 2.00
C THR A 14 1.64 -0.59 2.65
N THR A 15 1.10 -0.02 3.73
CA THR A 15 -0.18 -0.45 4.31
C THR A 15 -1.33 0.15 3.52
N VAL A 16 -2.24 -0.71 3.06
CA VAL A 16 -3.41 -0.34 2.27
C VAL A 16 -4.67 -0.93 2.89
N ARG A 17 -5.80 -0.24 2.73
CA ARG A 17 -7.13 -0.75 3.03
C ARG A 17 -7.73 -1.27 1.74
N ASP A 18 -8.19 -2.51 1.76
CA ASP A 18 -9.00 -3.12 0.71
C ASP A 18 -10.48 -2.81 1.00
N ALA A 19 -11.12 -2.00 0.15
CA ALA A 19 -12.51 -1.61 0.32
C ALA A 19 -13.48 -2.76 0.02
N ARG A 20 -13.10 -3.72 -0.83
CA ARG A 20 -13.93 -4.86 -1.22
C ARG A 20 -14.06 -5.87 -0.09
N LEU A 21 -12.96 -6.16 0.60
CA LEU A 21 -12.95 -7.07 1.76
C LEU A 21 -13.14 -6.34 3.09
N ASN A 22 -13.07 -5.00 3.08
CA ASN A 22 -13.08 -4.15 4.27
C ASN A 22 -11.96 -4.51 5.26
N THR A 23 -10.81 -4.96 4.74
CA THR A 23 -9.64 -5.39 5.52
C THR A 23 -8.43 -4.48 5.28
N ILE A 24 -7.44 -4.56 6.16
CA ILE A 24 -6.18 -3.82 6.04
C ILE A 24 -5.05 -4.82 5.83
N GLY A 25 -4.22 -4.57 4.81
CA GLY A 25 -3.09 -5.41 4.47
C GLY A 25 -1.86 -4.60 4.06
N ARG A 26 -0.70 -5.24 4.09
CA ARG A 26 0.55 -4.68 3.59
C ARG A 26 0.84 -5.22 2.21
N VAL A 27 1.20 -4.36 1.26
CA VAL A 27 1.61 -4.79 -0.08
C VAL A 27 2.89 -5.60 0.04
N VAL A 28 2.89 -6.84 -0.45
CA VAL A 28 4.07 -7.71 -0.52
C VAL A 28 4.62 -7.79 -1.93
N ALA A 29 3.78 -7.66 -2.97
CA ALA A 29 4.20 -7.65 -4.36
C ALA A 29 3.19 -6.95 -5.27
N HIS A 30 3.65 -6.59 -6.48
CA HIS A 30 2.79 -6.18 -7.60
C HIS A 30 2.66 -7.34 -8.57
N THR A 31 1.44 -7.64 -8.99
CA THR A 31 1.14 -8.65 -10.01
C THR A 31 0.53 -7.97 -11.23
N CYS A 32 0.42 -8.69 -12.36
CA CYS A 32 -0.21 -8.16 -13.56
C CYS A 32 -1.69 -7.85 -13.27
N GLY A 33 -1.99 -6.58 -12.99
CA GLY A 33 -3.34 -6.09 -12.66
C GLY A 33 -3.73 -6.17 -11.19
N GLY A 34 -2.82 -6.51 -10.26
CA GLY A 34 -3.16 -6.73 -8.86
C GLY A 34 -2.07 -6.33 -7.86
N LEU A 35 -2.48 -6.20 -6.60
CA LEU A 35 -1.57 -6.09 -5.46
C LEU A 35 -1.70 -7.35 -4.62
N TRP A 36 -0.57 -7.99 -4.31
CA TRP A 36 -0.55 -9.06 -3.34
C TRP A 36 -0.41 -8.44 -1.95
N LEU A 37 -1.37 -8.73 -1.07
CA LEU A 37 -1.47 -8.19 0.27
C LEU A 37 -1.33 -9.28 1.32
N ARG A 38 -0.73 -8.92 2.46
CA ARG A 38 -0.68 -9.75 3.66
C ARG A 38 -1.38 -9.04 4.83
N PRO A 39 -2.19 -9.73 5.65
CA PRO A 39 -2.80 -9.12 6.82
C PRO A 39 -1.74 -8.73 7.87
N LEU A 40 -1.99 -7.65 8.62
CA LEU A 40 -1.07 -7.16 9.65
C LEU A 40 -1.01 -8.04 10.90
N ASP A 41 -2.13 -8.67 11.26
CA ASP A 41 -2.27 -9.51 12.46
C ASP A 41 -1.83 -10.98 12.22
N GLY A 42 -1.29 -11.27 11.03
CA GLY A 42 -1.13 -12.65 10.55
C GLY A 42 -2.41 -13.18 9.90
N GLY A 43 -2.28 -14.29 9.16
CA GLY A 43 -3.36 -14.88 8.36
C GLY A 43 -3.01 -15.03 6.88
N CYS A 44 -4.02 -15.36 6.07
CA CYS A 44 -3.85 -15.65 4.65
C CYS A 44 -3.63 -14.39 3.83
N GLU A 45 -2.63 -14.44 2.95
CA GLU A 45 -2.41 -13.41 1.94
C GLU A 45 -3.52 -13.44 0.88
N TRP A 46 -3.82 -12.30 0.26
CA TRP A 46 -4.84 -12.19 -0.78
C TRP A 46 -4.44 -11.20 -1.87
N VAL A 47 -5.06 -11.32 -3.03
CA VAL A 47 -4.88 -10.38 -4.14
C VAL A 47 -6.01 -9.35 -4.11
N ALA A 48 -5.64 -8.07 -4.22
CA ALA A 48 -6.57 -6.95 -4.26
C ALA A 48 -6.37 -6.11 -5.54
N CYS A 49 -7.46 -5.59 -6.08
CA CYS A 49 -7.40 -4.71 -7.24
C CYS A 49 -6.85 -3.34 -6.83
N PRO A 50 -5.94 -2.72 -7.61
CA PRO A 50 -5.44 -1.37 -7.34
C PRO A 50 -6.53 -0.30 -7.23
N GLU A 51 -7.66 -0.53 -7.90
CA GLU A 51 -8.82 0.35 -7.86
C GLU A 51 -9.58 0.32 -6.53
N ASP A 52 -9.60 -0.84 -5.87
CA ASP A 52 -10.31 -1.09 -4.61
C ASP A 52 -9.44 -0.86 -3.38
N VAL A 53 -8.14 -0.60 -3.57
CA VAL A 53 -7.21 -0.34 -2.47
C VAL A 53 -6.87 1.14 -2.32
N ALA A 54 -6.81 1.58 -1.07
CA ALA A 54 -6.38 2.92 -0.71
C ALA A 54 -5.22 2.84 0.31
N PRO A 55 -4.11 3.56 0.10
CA PRO A 55 -3.04 3.63 1.11
C PRO A 55 -3.58 4.19 2.42
N VAL A 56 -3.33 3.49 3.51
CA VAL A 56 -3.65 3.97 4.86
C VAL A 56 -2.50 4.87 5.28
N ARG A 57 -2.72 6.17 5.18
CA ARG A 57 -1.77 7.16 5.68
C ARG A 57 -1.88 7.22 7.20
N LEU A 58 -0.85 6.74 7.91
CA LEU A 58 -0.63 7.08 9.33
C LEU A 58 -0.24 8.57 9.51
N SER A 59 -0.08 9.31 8.41
CA SER A 59 0.67 10.57 8.34
C SER A 59 -0.10 11.76 7.77
N GLU A 60 -1.37 11.98 8.13
CA GLU A 60 -1.94 13.34 8.01
C GLU A 60 -1.18 14.37 8.89
N ALA A 61 -0.21 13.94 9.71
CA ALA A 61 0.67 14.82 10.47
C ALA A 61 2.07 15.07 9.86
N LEU A 62 2.61 14.26 8.93
CA LEU A 62 4.07 14.31 8.62
C LEU A 62 4.42 13.89 7.17
N GLY A 63 3.79 14.54 6.18
CA GLY A 63 3.93 14.22 4.74
C GLY A 63 5.37 14.12 4.17
N PRO A 64 6.37 14.93 4.57
CA PRO A 64 7.70 14.86 3.97
C PRO A 64 8.66 13.84 4.62
N LEU A 65 8.53 13.58 5.93
CA LEU A 65 9.51 12.81 6.70
C LEU A 65 9.29 11.29 6.58
N VAL A 66 8.05 10.86 6.40
CA VAL A 66 7.70 9.43 6.33
C VAL A 66 8.14 8.80 5.01
N ALA A 67 8.12 9.57 3.91
CA ALA A 67 8.63 9.11 2.62
C ALA A 67 10.14 8.78 2.68
N GLU A 68 10.92 9.56 3.42
CA GLU A 68 12.35 9.33 3.62
C GLU A 68 12.64 8.22 4.65
N ALA A 69 11.83 8.11 5.70
CA ALA A 69 11.93 7.01 6.67
C ALA A 69 11.61 5.63 6.04
N ASN A 70 10.65 5.59 5.10
CA ASN A 70 10.34 4.38 4.32
C ASN A 70 11.45 4.02 3.34
N ARG A 71 12.17 5.00 2.76
CA ARG A 71 13.37 4.75 1.93
C ARG A 71 14.55 4.22 2.74
N ARG A 72 14.77 4.71 3.96
CA ARG A 72 15.92 4.29 4.80
C ARG A 72 15.75 2.91 5.44
N SER A 73 14.51 2.50 5.70
CA SER A 73 14.21 1.15 6.19
C SER A 73 14.30 0.08 5.10
N ALA A 74 14.54 0.46 3.84
CA ALA A 74 14.75 -0.43 2.70
C ALA A 74 16.21 -0.91 2.55
N ARG A 75 16.92 -1.15 3.67
CA ARG A 75 18.18 -1.90 3.64
C ARG A 75 17.93 -3.34 4.11
N PRO A 76 18.05 -4.34 3.22
CA PRO A 76 18.09 -5.73 3.63
C PRO A 76 19.40 -6.01 4.36
N ARG A 77 19.35 -6.85 5.39
CA ARG A 77 20.51 -7.60 5.86
C ARG A 77 20.66 -8.85 5.00
#